data_AF-A0A6N2K7Z1-F1
#
_entry.id   AF-A0A6N2K7Z1-F1
#
_cell.length_a   1.000
_cell.length_b   1.000
_cell.length_c   1.000
_cell.angle_alpha   90.00
_cell.angle_beta   90.00
_cell.angle_gamma   90.00
#
_symmetry.space_group_name_H-M   'P 1'
#
loop_
_entity.id
_entity.type
_entity.pdbx_description
1 polymer ?
#
loop_
_entity_poly.entity_id
_entity_poly.type
_entity_poly.pdbx_seq_one_letter_code
_entity_poly.pdbx_strand_id
1 'polypeptide(L)'
;MENEESKTWAMVGGDGPRSYAQNSSYQRGLVEVANESMSEGIMDKLEFNNPCSDSSNIFTFRIADFGCSVGPNTFVAVEKIIEAVEQKHRAQFRSSPPMEFQVFFNDVTANDFNTLFKTLPASKKYFAAGVPGTFYGRLFPKSTLHLAYSSYSLHWLSRVPDEVVDSKSPAWNKGSIQCSGTAKEVAKAYSAQFKRDMDNFLKARAEEIIGGGLMVIMIGGLPDGIMMAQTSAGIFNELFGSCLVDLAKMGLVSEEKVDAFNLPAYYSSAKELEDIIKNNGHFCIERMSTLDHPMMKMKVDVRLAISHFRAVFQGLLEKHFGKDDADRIFQHFPKFAENYDSVINGATHQHVDHFILLKRNIN
;
A
#
# COMPACT_ATOMS: atom_id res chain seq x y z
N MET A 1 -6.23 -31.24 5.40
CA MET A 1 -5.57 -29.93 5.50
C MET A 1 -6.69 -28.92 5.50
N GLU A 2 -7.12 -28.49 6.69
CA GLU A 2 -8.09 -27.41 6.80
C GLU A 2 -7.44 -26.18 6.13
N ASN A 3 -8.10 -25.67 5.09
CA ASN A 3 -7.77 -24.39 4.51
C ASN A 3 -7.94 -23.36 5.62
N GLU A 4 -6.85 -22.93 6.25
CA GLU A 4 -6.83 -21.61 6.87
C GLU A 4 -7.16 -20.62 5.75
N GLU A 5 -8.42 -20.20 5.66
CA GLU A 5 -8.81 -19.09 4.83
C GLU A 5 -7.88 -17.94 5.17
N SER A 6 -7.04 -17.59 4.20
CA SER A 6 -6.18 -16.42 4.23
C SER A 6 -6.97 -15.26 4.84
N LYS A 7 -6.55 -14.78 6.02
CA LYS A 7 -7.25 -13.70 6.73
C LYS A 7 -7.01 -12.35 6.03
N THR A 8 -7.43 -12.22 4.78
CA THR A 8 -7.33 -10.98 4.01
C THR A 8 -8.54 -10.08 4.28
N TRP A 9 -8.30 -8.78 4.26
CA TRP A 9 -9.32 -7.73 4.20
C TRP A 9 -8.93 -6.79 3.05
N ALA A 10 -9.90 -6.04 2.54
CA ALA A 10 -9.69 -5.02 1.53
C ALA A 10 -10.21 -3.68 2.05
N MET A 11 -9.91 -2.61 1.31
CA MET A 11 -10.52 -1.32 1.54
C MET A 11 -12.05 -1.40 1.32
N VAL A 12 -12.81 -0.46 1.88
CA VAL A 12 -14.27 -0.44 1.71
C VAL A 12 -14.63 -0.23 0.24
N GLY A 13 -15.26 -1.23 -0.37
CA GLY A 13 -15.71 -1.21 -1.75
C GLY A 13 -16.92 -0.30 -2.01
N GLY A 14 -17.40 -0.34 -3.25
CA GLY A 14 -18.47 0.53 -3.74
C GLY A 14 -18.04 1.97 -4.06
N ASP A 15 -19.03 2.80 -4.36
CA ASP A 15 -18.91 4.21 -4.77
C ASP A 15 -19.61 5.18 -3.81
N GLY A 16 -20.21 4.67 -2.74
CA GLY A 16 -20.90 5.45 -1.73
C GLY A 16 -19.98 6.34 -0.87
N PRO A 17 -20.53 7.21 -0.02
CA PRO A 17 -19.77 8.21 0.73
C PRO A 17 -18.79 7.63 1.76
N ARG A 18 -18.90 6.34 2.11
CA ARG A 18 -17.99 5.63 3.02
C ARG A 18 -16.95 4.76 2.28
N SER A 19 -17.04 4.68 0.96
CA SER A 19 -16.14 3.87 0.14
C SER A 19 -14.73 4.47 0.11
N TYR A 20 -13.76 3.62 -0.20
CA TYR A 20 -12.39 4.04 -0.47
C TYR A 20 -12.30 4.96 -1.69
N ALA A 21 -13.12 4.74 -2.73
CA ALA A 21 -13.17 5.59 -3.90
C ALA A 21 -13.46 7.07 -3.57
N GLN A 22 -14.27 7.32 -2.52
CA GLN A 22 -14.62 8.68 -2.07
C GLN A 22 -13.72 9.19 -0.92
N ASN A 23 -12.89 8.34 -0.33
CA ASN A 23 -12.09 8.63 0.86
C ASN A 23 -10.64 8.13 0.68
N SER A 24 -10.01 8.50 -0.43
CA SER A 24 -8.61 8.14 -0.74
C SER A 24 -7.84 9.32 -1.36
N SER A 25 -8.22 10.55 -1.00
CA SER A 25 -7.63 11.77 -1.56
C SER A 25 -6.17 11.98 -1.15
N TYR A 26 -5.78 11.47 0.02
CA TYR A 26 -4.38 11.44 0.43
C TYR A 26 -3.55 10.56 -0.52
N GLN A 27 -3.95 9.31 -0.75
CA GLN A 27 -3.24 8.41 -1.66
C GLN A 27 -3.27 8.93 -3.10
N ARG A 28 -4.33 9.66 -3.48
CA ARG A 28 -4.39 10.37 -4.76
C ARG A 28 -3.32 11.44 -4.88
N GLY A 29 -3.18 12.32 -3.88
CA GLY A 29 -2.17 13.37 -3.86
C GLY A 29 -0.76 12.79 -3.98
N LEU A 30 -0.51 11.62 -3.41
CA LEU A 30 0.78 10.94 -3.52
C LEU A 30 1.15 10.58 -4.96
N VAL A 31 0.20 10.03 -5.73
CA VAL A 31 0.39 9.73 -7.15
C VAL A 31 0.72 11.00 -7.96
N GLU A 32 0.11 12.12 -7.58
CA GLU A 32 0.33 13.41 -8.24
C GLU A 32 1.72 13.97 -7.93
N VAL A 33 2.15 13.94 -6.66
CA VAL A 33 3.47 14.39 -6.22
C VAL A 33 4.59 13.54 -6.81
N ALA A 34 4.40 12.21 -6.87
CA ALA A 34 5.41 11.29 -7.40
C ALA A 34 5.53 11.32 -8.94
N ASN A 35 4.59 11.97 -9.64
CA ASN A 35 4.47 11.86 -11.09
C ASN A 35 5.74 12.27 -11.84
N GLU A 36 6.37 13.37 -11.43
CA GLU A 36 7.59 13.86 -12.07
C GLU A 36 8.74 12.86 -11.88
N SER A 37 9.00 12.46 -10.63
CA SER A 37 10.04 11.48 -10.29
C SER A 37 9.83 10.13 -11.00
N MET A 38 8.58 9.68 -11.11
CA MET A 38 8.19 8.48 -11.83
C MET A 38 8.42 8.62 -13.34
N SER A 39 7.95 9.72 -13.94
CA SER A 39 8.03 9.95 -15.38
C SER A 39 9.48 10.07 -15.84
N GLU A 40 10.29 10.88 -15.15
CA GLU A 40 11.71 10.98 -15.41
C GLU A 40 12.44 9.64 -15.20
N GLY A 41 12.08 8.92 -14.13
CA GLY A 41 12.65 7.59 -13.86
C GLY A 41 12.41 6.60 -14.99
N ILE A 42 11.18 6.57 -15.52
CA ILE A 42 10.83 5.77 -16.71
C ILE A 42 11.60 6.27 -17.93
N MET A 43 11.64 7.59 -18.16
CA MET A 43 12.34 8.20 -19.29
C MET A 43 13.84 7.91 -19.28
N ASP A 44 14.48 7.83 -18.11
CA ASP A 44 15.91 7.61 -17.98
C ASP A 44 16.28 6.13 -18.03
N LYS A 45 15.51 5.28 -17.33
CA LYS A 45 15.92 3.92 -16.97
C LYS A 45 15.26 2.81 -17.79
N LEU A 46 14.11 3.08 -18.41
CA LEU A 46 13.43 2.12 -19.27
C LEU A 46 14.17 2.00 -20.60
N GLU A 47 14.48 0.77 -20.98
CA GLU A 47 15.14 0.45 -22.25
C GLU A 47 14.20 -0.41 -23.09
N PHE A 48 13.98 0.01 -24.33
CA PHE A 48 13.30 -0.81 -25.32
C PHE A 48 14.34 -1.57 -26.14
N ASN A 49 14.15 -2.88 -26.30
CA ASN A 49 14.93 -3.65 -27.26
C ASN A 49 14.60 -3.20 -28.68
N ASN A 50 15.60 -3.23 -29.57
CA ASN A 50 15.46 -2.70 -30.93
C ASN A 50 14.36 -3.45 -31.71
N PRO A 51 13.28 -2.77 -32.18
CA PRO A 51 12.15 -3.40 -32.85
C PRO A 51 12.50 -4.00 -34.23
N CYS A 52 13.71 -3.75 -34.77
CA CYS A 52 14.12 -4.23 -36.10
C CYS A 52 14.40 -5.74 -36.22
N SER A 53 14.29 -6.54 -35.16
CA SER A 53 14.53 -7.99 -35.25
C SER A 53 13.29 -8.83 -35.55
N ASP A 54 12.06 -8.29 -35.45
CA ASP A 54 10.84 -9.00 -35.85
C ASP A 54 9.75 -8.03 -36.33
N SER A 55 9.50 -8.01 -37.63
CA SER A 55 8.55 -7.12 -38.30
C SER A 55 7.05 -7.45 -38.05
N SER A 56 6.76 -8.40 -37.14
CA SER A 56 5.40 -8.88 -36.85
C SER A 56 4.93 -8.68 -35.41
N ASN A 57 5.74 -8.16 -34.49
CA ASN A 57 5.34 -8.03 -33.09
C ASN A 57 4.89 -6.60 -32.77
N ILE A 58 3.58 -6.42 -32.65
CA ILE A 58 3.02 -5.31 -31.88
C ILE A 58 3.59 -5.42 -30.45
N PHE A 59 4.36 -4.41 -30.02
CA PHE A 59 4.97 -4.42 -28.68
C PHE A 59 3.87 -4.19 -27.64
N THR A 60 3.32 -5.27 -27.07
CA THR A 60 2.42 -5.16 -25.92
C THR A 60 3.23 -4.89 -24.64
N PHE A 61 3.20 -3.66 -24.16
CA PHE A 61 3.80 -3.28 -22.88
C PHE A 61 2.86 -3.67 -21.73
N ARG A 62 3.39 -4.48 -20.80
CA ARG A 62 2.61 -5.06 -19.70
C ARG A 62 2.92 -4.39 -18.38
N ILE A 63 1.90 -3.82 -17.75
CA ILE A 63 1.96 -3.12 -16.46
C ILE A 63 1.15 -3.90 -15.43
N ALA A 64 1.63 -4.01 -14.20
CA ALA A 64 0.83 -4.50 -13.08
C ALA A 64 0.81 -3.48 -11.94
N ASP A 65 -0.39 -3.17 -11.42
CA ASP A 65 -0.58 -2.43 -10.18
C ASP A 65 -0.90 -3.41 -9.04
N PHE A 66 -0.02 -3.51 -8.05
CA PHE A 66 -0.13 -4.39 -6.89
C PHE A 66 -0.73 -3.65 -5.68
N GLY A 67 -1.98 -4.00 -5.35
CA GLY A 67 -2.79 -3.30 -4.35
C GLY A 67 -3.61 -2.17 -4.97
N CYS A 68 -4.31 -2.45 -6.07
CA CYS A 68 -5.04 -1.45 -6.86
C CYS A 68 -6.29 -0.90 -6.18
N SER A 69 -6.80 -1.58 -5.13
CA SER A 69 -8.08 -1.32 -4.49
C SER A 69 -9.21 -1.25 -5.53
N VAL A 70 -10.13 -0.30 -5.41
CA VAL A 70 -11.36 -0.20 -6.22
C VAL A 70 -11.37 0.99 -7.19
N GLY A 71 -10.24 1.70 -7.32
CA GLY A 71 -10.18 3.00 -8.02
C GLY A 71 -10.64 4.19 -7.16
N PRO A 72 -10.46 5.45 -7.64
CA PRO A 72 -9.94 5.83 -8.96
C PRO A 72 -8.41 5.97 -9.03
N ASN A 73 -7.69 5.84 -7.91
CA ASN A 73 -6.26 6.15 -7.83
C ASN A 73 -5.40 5.30 -8.78
N THR A 74 -5.69 3.99 -8.85
CA THR A 74 -5.03 3.05 -9.75
C THR A 74 -5.08 3.48 -11.21
N PHE A 75 -6.24 3.99 -11.69
CA PHE A 75 -6.39 4.40 -13.08
C PHE A 75 -5.49 5.57 -13.44
N VAL A 76 -5.34 6.53 -12.53
CA VAL A 76 -4.49 7.69 -12.77
C VAL A 76 -3.02 7.39 -12.66
N ALA A 77 -2.63 6.47 -11.78
CA ALA A 77 -1.27 5.97 -11.76
C ALA A 77 -0.91 5.30 -13.10
N VAL A 78 -1.79 4.41 -13.58
CA VAL A 78 -1.62 3.70 -14.85
C VAL A 78 -1.57 4.66 -16.04
N GLU A 79 -2.45 5.65 -16.11
CA GLU A 79 -2.45 6.66 -17.18
C GLU A 79 -1.12 7.42 -17.22
N LYS A 80 -0.62 7.89 -16.07
CA LYS A 80 0.67 8.57 -15.96
C LYS A 80 1.84 7.69 -16.39
N ILE A 81 1.83 6.41 -16.02
CA ILE A 81 2.84 5.42 -16.45
C ILE A 81 2.80 5.28 -17.97
N ILE A 82 1.62 5.05 -18.55
CA ILE A 82 1.45 4.88 -20.00
C ILE A 82 1.94 6.12 -20.75
N GLU A 83 1.60 7.32 -20.28
CA GLU A 83 2.07 8.58 -20.87
C GLU A 83 3.60 8.65 -20.90
N ALA A 84 4.27 8.33 -19.78
CA ALA A 84 5.74 8.34 -19.70
C ALA A 84 6.37 7.27 -20.62
N VAL A 85 5.81 6.06 -20.66
CA VAL A 85 6.29 4.96 -21.51
C VAL A 85 6.13 5.31 -23.00
N GLU A 86 4.98 5.84 -23.40
CA GLU A 86 4.74 6.29 -24.77
C GLU A 86 5.68 7.43 -25.17
N GLN A 87 5.93 8.40 -24.28
CA GLN A 87 6.87 9.50 -24.54
C GLN A 87 8.29 8.95 -24.76
N LYS A 88 8.75 8.04 -23.91
CA LYS A 88 10.05 7.35 -24.05
C LYS A 88 10.14 6.61 -25.38
N HIS A 89 9.09 5.87 -25.74
CA HIS A 89 9.04 5.10 -26.98
C HIS A 89 9.09 6.00 -28.21
N ARG A 90 8.27 7.07 -28.25
CA ARG A 90 8.29 8.05 -29.34
C ARG A 90 9.63 8.75 -29.49
N ALA A 91 10.30 9.05 -28.37
CA ALA A 91 11.63 9.66 -28.38
C ALA A 91 12.69 8.75 -29.00
N GLN A 92 12.60 7.43 -28.76
CA GLN A 92 13.53 6.44 -29.32
C GLN A 92 13.18 6.01 -30.76
N PHE A 93 11.89 5.87 -31.09
CA PHE A 93 11.41 5.33 -32.36
C PHE A 93 10.37 6.26 -33.02
N ARG A 94 10.85 7.36 -33.59
CA ARG A 94 10.01 8.45 -34.16
C ARG A 94 8.97 8.04 -35.21
N SER A 95 9.10 6.86 -35.83
CA SER A 95 8.21 6.37 -36.90
C SER A 95 7.60 4.99 -36.60
N SER A 96 7.59 4.56 -35.35
CA SER A 96 7.03 3.27 -34.92
C SER A 96 5.50 3.30 -34.82
N PRO A 97 4.81 2.16 -35.02
CA PRO A 97 3.38 2.07 -34.75
C PRO A 97 3.08 2.31 -33.26
N PRO A 98 1.83 2.67 -32.91
CA PRO A 98 1.41 2.79 -31.52
C PRO A 98 1.66 1.51 -30.74
N MET A 99 2.12 1.64 -29.50
CA MET A 99 2.26 0.51 -28.58
C MET A 99 0.89 0.04 -28.10
N GLU A 100 0.75 -1.26 -27.87
CA GLU A 100 -0.37 -1.79 -27.11
C GLU A 100 -0.01 -1.86 -25.63
N PHE A 101 -0.97 -1.57 -24.77
CA PHE A 101 -0.79 -1.68 -23.32
C PHE A 101 -1.74 -2.73 -22.76
N GLN A 102 -1.20 -3.61 -21.91
CA GLN A 102 -1.98 -4.53 -21.10
C GLN A 102 -1.71 -4.25 -19.63
N VAL A 103 -2.76 -3.90 -18.90
CA VAL A 103 -2.69 -3.51 -17.50
C VAL A 103 -3.40 -4.56 -16.65
N PHE A 104 -2.67 -5.05 -15.66
CA PHE A 104 -3.17 -5.97 -14.65
C PHE A 104 -3.39 -5.24 -13.33
N PHE A 105 -4.63 -5.27 -12.85
CA PHE A 105 -5.01 -4.71 -11.56
C PHE A 105 -5.02 -5.85 -10.54
N ASN A 106 -4.01 -5.91 -9.67
CA ASN A 106 -3.92 -6.90 -8.62
C ASN A 106 -4.41 -6.34 -7.28
N ASP A 107 -5.19 -7.15 -6.58
CA ASP A 107 -5.50 -6.95 -5.16
C ASP A 107 -5.84 -8.31 -4.52
N VAL A 108 -6.08 -8.33 -3.21
CA VAL A 108 -6.55 -9.54 -2.51
C VAL A 108 -7.90 -10.00 -3.05
N THR A 109 -8.22 -11.28 -2.87
CA THR A 109 -9.48 -11.89 -3.32
C THR A 109 -10.73 -11.23 -2.72
N ALA A 110 -10.60 -10.60 -1.54
CA ALA A 110 -11.68 -9.89 -0.87
C ALA A 110 -11.98 -8.50 -1.46
N ASN A 111 -11.14 -8.00 -2.38
CA ASN A 111 -11.33 -6.69 -3.00
C ASN A 111 -12.57 -6.66 -3.89
N ASP A 112 -13.22 -5.49 -3.96
CA ASP A 112 -14.39 -5.27 -4.79
C ASP A 112 -14.00 -4.97 -6.25
N PHE A 113 -13.57 -6.02 -6.96
CA PHE A 113 -13.28 -5.96 -8.39
C PHE A 113 -14.48 -5.55 -9.24
N ASN A 114 -15.71 -5.75 -8.76
CA ASN A 114 -16.90 -5.33 -9.50
C ASN A 114 -16.96 -3.80 -9.60
N THR A 115 -16.70 -3.09 -8.49
CA THR A 115 -16.62 -1.62 -8.50
C THR A 115 -15.44 -1.14 -9.35
N LEU A 116 -14.27 -1.78 -9.23
CA LEU A 116 -13.12 -1.49 -10.09
C LEU A 116 -13.49 -1.59 -11.58
N PHE A 117 -14.11 -2.70 -12.01
CA PHE A 117 -14.44 -2.90 -13.43
C PHE A 117 -15.55 -1.98 -13.93
N LYS A 118 -16.54 -1.68 -13.09
CA LYS A 118 -17.61 -0.71 -13.42
C LYS A 118 -17.07 0.72 -13.59
N THR A 119 -15.99 1.06 -12.90
CA THR A 119 -15.41 2.42 -12.89
C THR A 119 -14.21 2.58 -13.81
N LEU A 120 -13.82 1.53 -14.55
CA LEU A 120 -12.76 1.61 -15.56
C LEU A 120 -13.03 2.75 -16.56
N PRO A 121 -12.05 3.61 -16.87
CA PRO A 121 -12.24 4.67 -17.84
C PRO A 121 -12.68 4.12 -19.21
N ALA A 122 -13.72 4.70 -19.79
CA ALA A 122 -14.20 4.32 -21.13
C ALA A 122 -13.17 4.69 -22.22
N SER A 123 -12.43 5.78 -22.02
CA SER A 123 -11.39 6.29 -22.91
C SER A 123 -10.01 5.67 -22.71
N LYS A 124 -9.88 4.59 -21.93
CA LYS A 124 -8.60 3.96 -21.65
C LYS A 124 -7.90 3.49 -22.93
N LYS A 125 -6.58 3.67 -22.98
CA LYS A 125 -5.71 3.23 -24.10
C LYS A 125 -5.05 1.87 -23.84
N TYR A 126 -5.64 1.07 -22.97
CA TYR A 126 -5.07 -0.21 -22.53
C TYR A 126 -6.15 -1.28 -22.37
N PHE A 127 -5.74 -2.54 -22.56
CA PHE A 127 -6.51 -3.71 -22.18
C PHE A 127 -6.35 -3.95 -20.68
N ALA A 128 -7.47 -4.20 -19.99
CA ALA A 128 -7.49 -4.34 -18.54
C ALA A 128 -7.82 -5.78 -18.13
N ALA A 129 -7.15 -6.28 -17.09
CA ALA A 129 -7.48 -7.54 -16.44
C ALA A 129 -7.35 -7.40 -14.91
N GLY A 130 -8.22 -8.05 -14.14
CA GLY A 130 -8.05 -8.19 -12.69
C GLY A 130 -7.28 -9.45 -12.34
N VAL A 131 -6.42 -9.38 -11.32
CA VAL A 131 -5.59 -10.49 -10.85
C VAL A 131 -5.78 -10.66 -9.34
N PRO A 132 -6.70 -11.52 -8.88
CA PRO A 132 -6.97 -11.69 -7.46
C PRO A 132 -5.89 -12.55 -6.78
N GLY A 133 -5.34 -12.08 -5.67
CA GLY A 133 -4.36 -12.82 -4.87
C GLY A 133 -3.40 -11.92 -4.11
N THR A 134 -2.73 -12.47 -3.09
CA THR A 134 -1.71 -11.73 -2.35
C THR A 134 -0.47 -11.49 -3.21
N PHE A 135 0.00 -10.24 -3.26
CA PHE A 135 1.26 -9.91 -3.92
C PHE A 135 2.50 -10.40 -3.17
N TYR A 136 2.38 -10.96 -1.98
CA TYR A 136 3.50 -11.63 -1.31
C TYR A 136 3.85 -12.98 -1.96
N GLY A 137 3.00 -13.49 -2.85
CA GLY A 137 3.26 -14.66 -3.68
C GLY A 137 3.40 -14.33 -5.17
N ARG A 138 3.60 -15.38 -5.97
CA ARG A 138 3.57 -15.32 -7.44
C ARG A 138 2.13 -15.17 -7.95
N LEU A 139 1.94 -14.26 -8.89
CA LEU A 139 0.67 -13.90 -9.53
C LEU A 139 0.75 -14.00 -11.06
N PHE A 140 1.96 -13.93 -11.63
CA PHE A 140 2.18 -13.93 -13.08
C PHE A 140 3.16 -15.01 -13.51
N PRO A 141 3.12 -15.47 -14.77
CA PRO A 141 4.19 -16.28 -15.36
C PRO A 141 5.52 -15.53 -15.36
N LYS A 142 6.63 -16.27 -15.48
CA LYS A 142 7.97 -15.69 -15.46
C LYS A 142 8.16 -14.69 -16.60
N SER A 143 8.86 -13.59 -16.33
CA SER A 143 9.25 -12.59 -17.34
C SER A 143 8.09 -12.09 -18.22
N THR A 144 6.95 -11.80 -17.58
CA THR A 144 5.74 -11.31 -18.26
C THR A 144 5.62 -9.79 -18.17
N LEU A 145 6.00 -9.20 -17.03
CA LEU A 145 5.78 -7.80 -16.73
C LEU A 145 6.96 -6.94 -17.17
N HIS A 146 6.65 -5.80 -17.79
CA HIS A 146 7.65 -4.79 -18.17
C HIS A 146 7.80 -3.74 -17.07
N LEU A 147 6.69 -3.39 -16.42
CA LEU A 147 6.67 -2.47 -15.31
C LEU A 147 5.72 -2.96 -14.20
N ALA A 148 6.22 -2.99 -12.97
CA ALA A 148 5.42 -3.17 -11.77
C ALA A 148 5.21 -1.84 -11.06
N TYR A 149 4.04 -1.66 -10.47
CA TYR A 149 3.69 -0.48 -9.69
C TYR A 149 3.01 -0.93 -8.40
N SER A 150 3.31 -0.27 -7.30
CA SER A 150 2.67 -0.48 -6.01
C SER A 150 2.65 0.84 -5.27
N SER A 151 1.47 1.25 -4.82
CA SER A 151 1.30 2.48 -4.05
C SER A 151 0.47 2.22 -2.81
N TYR A 152 1.01 2.55 -1.64
CA TYR A 152 0.32 2.49 -0.36
C TYR A 152 -0.25 1.10 -0.02
N SER A 153 0.39 0.03 -0.52
CA SER A 153 -0.01 -1.35 -0.27
C SER A 153 1.03 -2.17 0.50
N LEU A 154 2.33 -1.88 0.35
CA LEU A 154 3.42 -2.69 0.93
C LEU A 154 3.66 -2.49 2.44
N HIS A 155 3.07 -1.48 3.07
CA HIS A 155 3.12 -1.33 4.53
C HIS A 155 2.16 -2.28 5.26
N TRP A 156 1.22 -2.90 4.53
CA TRP A 156 0.29 -3.89 5.07
C TRP A 156 0.94 -5.26 5.15
N LEU A 157 1.17 -5.76 6.36
CA LEU A 157 1.76 -7.07 6.57
C LEU A 157 0.85 -8.19 6.07
N SER A 158 1.46 -9.31 5.65
CA SER A 158 0.72 -10.52 5.28
C SER A 158 -0.10 -11.09 6.44
N ARG A 159 0.34 -10.83 7.68
CA ARG A 159 -0.34 -11.17 8.93
C ARG A 159 0.21 -10.34 10.09
N VAL A 160 -0.57 -10.23 11.16
CA VAL A 160 -0.07 -9.80 12.47
C VAL A 160 0.95 -10.83 12.96
N PRO A 161 2.11 -10.44 13.53
CA PRO A 161 3.05 -11.39 14.13
C PRO A 161 2.39 -12.21 15.25
N ASP A 162 2.56 -13.53 15.23
CA ASP A 162 1.92 -14.43 16.21
C ASP A 162 2.39 -14.11 17.65
N GLU A 163 3.62 -13.63 17.79
CA GLU A 163 4.23 -13.27 19.06
C GLU A 163 3.61 -12.05 19.72
N VAL A 164 2.89 -11.19 18.98
CA VAL A 164 2.28 -9.98 19.54
C VAL A 164 0.86 -10.17 20.04
N VAL A 165 0.25 -11.31 19.71
CA VAL A 165 -1.08 -11.71 20.20
C VAL A 165 -1.02 -12.73 21.34
N ASP A 166 0.09 -13.44 21.50
CA ASP A 166 0.28 -14.42 22.58
C ASP A 166 0.58 -13.71 23.91
N SER A 167 -0.34 -13.82 24.89
CA SER A 167 -0.19 -13.21 26.22
C SER A 167 0.99 -13.73 27.04
N LYS A 168 1.60 -14.85 26.64
CA LYS A 168 2.81 -15.41 27.27
C LYS A 168 4.10 -14.93 26.63
N SER A 169 4.01 -14.29 25.46
CA SER A 169 5.17 -13.79 24.72
C SER A 169 5.69 -12.49 25.32
N PRO A 170 7.02 -12.27 25.38
CA PRO A 170 7.58 -10.97 25.74
C PRO A 170 7.24 -9.87 24.72
N ALA A 171 6.75 -10.24 23.53
CA ALA A 171 6.29 -9.32 22.50
C ALA A 171 4.78 -9.08 22.53
N TRP A 172 4.03 -9.58 23.54
CA TRP A 172 2.59 -9.34 23.64
C TRP A 172 2.27 -7.84 23.64
N ASN A 173 1.48 -7.38 22.68
CA ASN A 173 1.18 -5.95 22.49
C ASN A 173 0.03 -5.47 23.39
N LYS A 174 0.13 -5.74 24.68
CA LYS A 174 -0.94 -5.43 25.63
C LYS A 174 -1.24 -3.93 25.66
N GLY A 175 -2.51 -3.57 25.52
CA GLY A 175 -2.99 -2.19 25.65
C GLY A 175 -2.64 -1.28 24.47
N SER A 176 -2.15 -1.84 23.37
CA SER A 176 -1.89 -1.14 22.12
C SER A 176 -2.41 -1.97 20.95
N ILE A 177 -2.82 -1.28 19.89
CA ILE A 177 -3.25 -1.93 18.66
C ILE A 177 -2.21 -1.83 17.55
N GLN A 178 -1.05 -1.21 17.80
CA GLN A 178 -0.06 -0.92 16.73
C GLN A 178 1.37 -1.22 17.17
N CYS A 179 2.26 -1.32 16.18
CA CYS A 179 3.69 -1.21 16.39
C CYS A 179 4.08 0.26 16.67
N SER A 180 3.98 0.68 17.92
CA SER A 180 4.26 2.06 18.36
C SER A 180 5.75 2.43 18.26
N GLY A 181 6.64 1.43 18.33
CA GLY A 181 8.09 1.61 18.46
C GLY A 181 8.58 1.74 19.91
N THR A 182 7.69 1.94 20.89
CA THR A 182 8.05 2.12 22.30
C THR A 182 8.40 0.79 22.99
N ALA A 183 7.72 -0.29 22.62
CA ALA A 183 8.02 -1.65 23.06
C ALA A 183 8.96 -2.34 22.06
N LYS A 184 10.20 -2.63 22.48
CA LYS A 184 11.26 -3.12 21.58
C LYS A 184 10.95 -4.51 21.00
N GLU A 185 10.33 -5.37 21.79
CA GLU A 185 10.01 -6.75 21.48
C GLU A 185 8.88 -6.82 20.46
N VAL A 186 7.86 -5.97 20.63
CA VAL A 186 6.79 -5.74 19.64
C VAL A 186 7.41 -5.22 18.34
N ALA A 187 8.22 -4.15 18.41
CA ALA A 187 8.84 -3.55 17.23
C ALA A 187 9.72 -4.55 16.46
N LYS A 188 10.45 -5.42 17.18
CA LYS A 188 11.26 -6.49 16.59
C LYS A 188 10.39 -7.53 15.87
N ALA A 189 9.26 -7.94 16.45
CA ALA A 189 8.35 -8.90 15.84
C ALA A 189 7.73 -8.35 14.54
N TYR A 190 7.25 -7.10 14.56
CA TYR A 190 6.72 -6.42 13.38
C TYR A 190 7.79 -6.21 12.29
N SER A 191 8.99 -5.72 12.64
CA SER A 191 10.10 -5.57 11.68
C SER A 191 10.50 -6.90 11.06
N ALA A 192 10.52 -8.00 11.83
CA ALA A 192 10.82 -9.32 11.31
C ALA A 192 9.75 -9.82 10.32
N GLN A 193 8.47 -9.58 10.60
CA GLN A 193 7.38 -9.90 9.69
C GLN A 193 7.45 -9.07 8.41
N PHE A 194 7.65 -7.75 8.53
CA PHE A 194 7.82 -6.85 7.39
C PHE A 194 8.99 -7.26 6.48
N LYS A 195 10.15 -7.60 7.05
CA LYS A 195 11.32 -8.08 6.29
C LYS A 195 11.02 -9.34 5.50
N ARG A 196 10.33 -10.32 6.09
CA ARG A 196 9.91 -11.54 5.40
C ARG A 196 8.95 -11.24 4.25
N ASP A 197 7.97 -10.38 4.53
CA ASP A 197 6.95 -9.98 3.55
C ASP A 197 7.56 -9.24 2.36
N MET A 198 8.42 -8.25 2.61
CA MET A 198 9.13 -7.53 1.56
C MET A 198 10.08 -8.43 0.76
N ASP A 199 10.82 -9.32 1.40
CA ASP A 199 11.69 -10.27 0.70
C ASP A 199 10.89 -11.22 -0.21
N ASN A 200 9.74 -11.73 0.26
CA ASN A 200 8.83 -12.55 -0.54
C ASN A 200 8.25 -11.78 -1.73
N PHE A 201 7.79 -10.54 -1.51
CA PHE A 201 7.32 -9.66 -2.57
C PHE A 201 8.42 -9.47 -3.63
N LEU A 202 9.63 -9.07 -3.23
CA LEU A 202 10.74 -8.83 -4.15
C LEU A 202 11.12 -10.11 -4.91
N LYS A 203 11.20 -11.27 -4.26
CA LYS A 203 11.46 -12.56 -4.94
C LYS A 203 10.40 -12.89 -5.98
N ALA A 204 9.13 -12.76 -5.64
CA ALA A 204 8.04 -13.03 -6.58
C ALA A 204 8.11 -12.08 -7.78
N ARG A 205 8.30 -10.77 -7.55
CA ARG A 205 8.45 -9.78 -8.61
C ARG A 205 9.70 -10.00 -9.46
N ALA A 206 10.79 -10.48 -8.87
CA ALA A 206 12.03 -10.78 -9.59
C ALA A 206 11.87 -11.91 -10.63
N GLU A 207 10.95 -12.83 -10.40
CA GLU A 207 10.62 -13.88 -11.37
C GLU A 207 9.68 -13.38 -12.46
N GLU A 208 8.79 -12.45 -12.14
CA GLU A 208 7.69 -12.01 -13.02
C GLU A 208 8.07 -10.83 -13.92
N ILE A 209 8.96 -9.96 -13.47
CA ILE A 209 9.44 -8.81 -14.21
C ILE A 209 10.59 -9.25 -15.13
N ILE A 210 10.57 -8.81 -16.39
CA ILE A 210 11.65 -9.06 -17.35
C ILE A 210 12.98 -8.48 -16.87
N GLY A 211 14.11 -9.02 -17.33
CA GLY A 211 15.42 -8.40 -17.10
C GLY A 211 15.43 -6.96 -17.62
N GLY A 212 15.86 -6.00 -16.80
CA GLY A 212 15.83 -4.57 -17.11
C GLY A 212 14.47 -3.89 -16.94
N GLY A 213 13.40 -4.64 -16.63
CA GLY A 213 12.09 -4.08 -16.31
C GLY A 213 12.10 -3.24 -15.04
N LEU A 214 11.12 -2.34 -14.90
CA LEU A 214 11.07 -1.38 -13.81
C LEU A 214 10.03 -1.76 -12.75
N MET A 215 10.25 -1.31 -11.52
CA MET A 215 9.26 -1.38 -10.45
C MET A 215 9.22 -0.07 -9.69
N VAL A 216 8.04 0.54 -9.60
CA VAL A 216 7.79 1.77 -8.85
C VAL A 216 7.06 1.41 -7.57
N ILE A 217 7.62 1.85 -6.43
CA ILE A 217 7.02 1.65 -5.11
C ILE A 217 6.82 3.01 -4.46
N MET A 218 5.61 3.24 -3.96
CA MET A 218 5.31 4.31 -3.01
C MET A 218 4.78 3.69 -1.72
N ILE A 219 5.42 3.98 -0.60
CA ILE A 219 5.10 3.33 0.68
C ILE A 219 5.18 4.35 1.82
N GLY A 220 4.15 4.35 2.68
CA GLY A 220 4.19 5.09 3.94
C GLY A 220 5.25 4.50 4.88
N GLY A 221 6.04 5.36 5.50
CA GLY A 221 7.16 4.99 6.35
C GLY A 221 7.43 6.00 7.46
N LEU A 222 8.58 5.85 8.10
CA LEU A 222 9.04 6.74 9.18
C LEU A 222 10.33 7.46 8.78
N PRO A 223 10.54 8.72 9.23
CA PRO A 223 11.87 9.31 9.21
C PRO A 223 12.85 8.44 10.02
N ASP A 224 14.13 8.47 9.67
CA ASP A 224 15.13 7.66 10.36
C ASP A 224 15.20 8.02 11.85
N GLY A 225 15.14 6.98 12.70
CA GLY A 225 15.19 7.12 14.16
C GLY A 225 13.89 7.58 14.83
N ILE A 226 12.82 7.82 14.06
CA ILE A 226 11.52 8.23 14.60
C ILE A 226 10.63 7.00 14.82
N MET A 227 9.97 6.95 15.98
CA MET A 227 9.01 5.91 16.32
C MET A 227 7.60 6.29 15.83
N MET A 228 6.77 5.28 15.53
CA MET A 228 5.39 5.51 15.09
C MET A 228 4.61 6.36 16.10
N ALA A 229 4.79 6.11 17.41
CA ALA A 229 4.16 6.87 18.51
C ALA A 229 4.49 8.37 18.51
N GLN A 230 5.55 8.81 17.82
CA GLN A 230 5.93 10.23 17.74
C GLN A 230 5.28 10.94 16.55
N THR A 231 4.59 10.20 15.67
CA THR A 231 3.97 10.72 14.46
C THR A 231 2.49 11.02 14.67
N SER A 232 1.93 11.95 13.89
CA SER A 232 0.47 12.21 13.90
C SER A 232 -0.36 10.97 13.56
N ALA A 233 0.13 10.11 12.65
CA ALA A 233 -0.55 8.85 12.31
C ALA A 233 -0.55 7.86 13.50
N GLY A 234 0.57 7.72 14.20
CA GLY A 234 0.66 6.83 15.35
C GLY A 234 -0.18 7.32 16.53
N ILE A 235 -0.17 8.62 16.79
CA ILE A 235 -1.03 9.23 17.81
C ILE A 235 -2.52 9.02 17.47
N PHE A 236 -2.90 9.14 16.19
CA PHE A 236 -4.28 8.88 15.77
C PHE A 236 -4.69 7.41 15.95
N ASN A 237 -3.78 6.48 15.65
CA ASN A 237 -4.00 5.05 15.93
C ASN A 237 -4.14 4.77 17.43
N GLU A 238 -3.38 5.45 18.28
CA GLU A 238 -3.45 5.31 19.74
C GLU A 238 -4.78 5.87 20.30
N LEU A 239 -5.26 6.98 19.74
CA LEU A 239 -6.59 7.52 20.04
C LEU A 239 -7.68 6.51 19.65
N PHE A 240 -7.55 5.86 18.50
CA PHE A 240 -8.48 4.81 18.07
C PHE A 240 -8.41 3.58 19.01
N GLY A 241 -7.22 3.13 19.39
CA GLY A 241 -7.05 2.04 20.36
C GLY A 241 -7.68 2.35 21.71
N SER A 242 -7.52 3.58 22.21
CA SER A 242 -8.16 4.04 23.45
C SER A 242 -9.68 4.02 23.35
N CYS A 243 -10.25 4.41 22.19
CA CYS A 243 -11.68 4.31 21.93
C CYS A 243 -12.17 2.86 22.03
N LEU A 244 -11.43 1.89 21.48
CA LEU A 244 -11.79 0.47 21.59
C LEU A 244 -11.82 -0.01 23.05
N VAL A 245 -10.82 0.39 23.85
CA VAL A 245 -10.75 0.05 25.28
C VAL A 245 -11.93 0.62 26.05
N ASP A 246 -12.31 1.88 25.80
CA ASP A 246 -13.44 2.49 26.50
C ASP A 246 -14.78 1.89 26.08
N LEU A 247 -14.95 1.53 24.80
CA LEU A 247 -16.12 0.78 24.34
C LEU A 247 -16.20 -0.61 25.00
N ALA A 248 -15.08 -1.28 25.25
CA ALA A 248 -15.05 -2.53 25.99
C ALA A 248 -15.48 -2.36 27.45
N LYS A 249 -14.99 -1.32 28.14
CA LYS A 249 -15.41 -0.98 29.52
C LYS A 249 -16.91 -0.66 29.61
N MET A 250 -17.49 -0.07 28.55
CA MET A 250 -18.93 0.18 28.44
C MET A 250 -19.75 -1.07 28.11
N GLY A 251 -19.11 -2.22 27.86
CA GLY A 251 -19.77 -3.46 27.45
C GLY A 251 -20.32 -3.41 26.01
N LEU A 252 -19.85 -2.47 25.18
CA LEU A 252 -20.32 -2.27 23.80
C LEU A 252 -19.58 -3.14 22.79
N VAL A 253 -18.37 -3.58 23.12
CA VAL A 253 -17.55 -4.55 22.37
C VAL A 253 -16.85 -5.49 23.36
N SER A 254 -16.37 -6.64 22.88
CA SER A 254 -15.66 -7.63 23.72
C SER A 254 -14.25 -7.15 24.09
N GLU A 255 -13.92 -7.17 25.39
CA GLU A 255 -12.57 -6.88 25.90
C GLU A 255 -11.52 -7.85 25.34
N GLU A 256 -11.83 -9.15 25.30
CA GLU A 256 -10.97 -10.17 24.71
C GLU A 256 -10.65 -9.88 23.24
N LYS A 257 -11.65 -9.42 22.46
CA LYS A 257 -11.42 -9.02 21.08
C LYS A 257 -10.56 -7.76 20.98
N VAL A 258 -10.71 -6.80 21.88
CA VAL A 258 -9.85 -5.60 21.90
C VAL A 258 -8.39 -5.98 22.21
N ASP A 259 -8.16 -6.84 23.20
CA ASP A 259 -6.82 -7.30 23.57
C ASP A 259 -6.13 -8.12 22.46
N ALA A 260 -6.92 -8.84 21.66
CA ALA A 260 -6.42 -9.60 20.51
C ALA A 260 -6.22 -8.73 19.25
N PHE A 261 -6.74 -7.51 19.22
CA PHE A 261 -6.74 -6.68 18.02
C PHE A 261 -5.42 -5.95 17.82
N ASN A 262 -4.83 -6.15 16.64
CA ASN A 262 -3.58 -5.52 16.24
C ASN A 262 -3.67 -5.11 14.76
N LEU A 263 -3.18 -3.93 14.45
CA LEU A 263 -3.09 -3.40 13.10
C LEU A 263 -1.97 -4.15 12.37
N PRO A 264 -2.26 -4.84 11.27
CA PRO A 264 -1.27 -5.55 10.46
C PRO A 264 -0.53 -4.56 9.54
N ALA A 265 0.07 -3.52 10.12
CA ALA A 265 0.79 -2.48 9.40
C ALA A 265 2.15 -2.21 10.04
N TYR A 266 3.15 -1.96 9.20
CA TYR A 266 4.49 -1.58 9.63
C TYR A 266 5.03 -0.46 8.73
N TYR A 267 5.57 0.58 9.37
CA TYR A 267 6.12 1.75 8.71
C TYR A 267 7.64 1.70 8.82
N SER A 268 8.31 1.36 7.72
CA SER A 268 9.76 1.22 7.66
C SER A 268 10.45 2.58 7.46
N SER A 269 11.72 2.66 7.88
CA SER A 269 12.58 3.77 7.48
C SER A 269 13.17 3.55 6.08
N ALA A 270 13.72 4.61 5.47
CA ALA A 270 14.39 4.52 4.18
C ALA A 270 15.57 3.54 4.23
N LYS A 271 16.37 3.61 5.31
CA LYS A 271 17.50 2.70 5.53
C LYS A 271 17.08 1.23 5.61
N GLU A 272 15.99 0.93 6.31
CA GLU A 272 15.50 -0.46 6.41
C GLU A 272 15.05 -1.01 5.05
N LEU A 273 14.37 -0.19 4.24
CA LEU A 273 13.99 -0.56 2.87
C LEU A 273 15.20 -0.80 1.98
N GLU A 274 16.19 0.10 2.04
CA GLU A 274 17.43 -0.01 1.28
C GLU A 274 18.19 -1.30 1.62
N ASP A 275 18.32 -1.61 2.91
CA ASP A 275 18.98 -2.83 3.39
C ASP A 275 18.23 -4.09 2.90
N ILE A 276 16.89 -4.11 2.96
CA ILE A 276 16.08 -5.23 2.47
C ILE A 276 16.28 -5.44 0.96
N ILE A 277 16.20 -4.37 0.17
CA ILE A 277 16.33 -4.45 -1.29
C ILE A 277 17.72 -4.92 -1.70
N LYS A 278 18.77 -4.36 -1.06
CA LYS A 278 20.17 -4.76 -1.32
C LYS A 278 20.43 -6.21 -0.95
N ASN A 279 19.93 -6.67 0.20
CA ASN A 279 20.10 -8.04 0.65
C ASN A 279 19.34 -9.05 -0.22
N ASN A 280 18.20 -8.65 -0.79
CA ASN A 280 17.45 -9.48 -1.73
C ASN A 280 18.21 -9.68 -3.05
N GLY A 281 18.91 -8.65 -3.54
CA GLY A 281 19.89 -8.76 -4.63
C GLY A 281 19.31 -8.94 -6.03
N HIS A 282 17.99 -8.94 -6.21
CA HIS A 282 17.36 -9.08 -7.53
C HIS A 282 17.16 -7.75 -8.28
N PHE A 283 17.23 -6.63 -7.57
CA PHE A 283 16.95 -5.29 -8.10
C PHE A 283 18.03 -4.29 -7.75
N CYS A 284 18.30 -3.37 -8.67
CA CYS A 284 19.05 -2.14 -8.41
C CYS A 284 18.09 -1.03 -7.99
N ILE A 285 18.49 -0.24 -6.99
CA ILE A 285 17.80 0.99 -6.62
C ILE A 285 18.28 2.09 -7.57
N GLU A 286 17.39 2.54 -8.46
CA GLU A 286 17.70 3.60 -9.43
C GLU A 286 17.42 4.98 -8.87
N ARG A 287 16.36 5.12 -8.08
CA ARG A 287 16.00 6.34 -7.36
C ARG A 287 15.33 5.97 -6.04
N MET A 288 15.64 6.72 -4.99
CA MET A 288 14.94 6.63 -3.70
C MET A 288 14.89 8.01 -3.07
N SER A 289 13.69 8.44 -2.65
CA SER A 289 13.48 9.76 -2.06
C SER A 289 12.26 9.78 -1.16
N THR A 290 12.18 10.78 -0.29
CA THR A 290 10.95 11.10 0.44
C THR A 290 10.10 12.06 -0.39
N LEU A 291 8.79 11.79 -0.47
CA LEU A 291 7.83 12.66 -1.13
C LEU A 291 7.28 13.69 -0.14
N ASP A 292 7.20 14.94 -0.60
CA ASP A 292 6.69 16.06 0.19
C ASP A 292 5.19 16.23 -0.06
N HIS A 293 4.37 15.46 0.64
CA HIS A 293 2.91 15.44 0.42
C HIS A 293 2.24 16.70 1.00
N PRO A 294 1.57 17.55 0.19
CA PRO A 294 1.00 18.82 0.66
C PRO A 294 0.01 18.68 1.82
N MET A 295 -0.81 17.61 1.85
CA MET A 295 -1.74 17.36 2.95
C MET A 295 -1.05 17.10 4.31
N MET A 296 0.23 16.71 4.36
CA MET A 296 0.97 16.60 5.64
C MET A 296 1.22 17.97 6.29
N LYS A 297 1.17 19.05 5.51
CA LYS A 297 1.36 20.44 5.99
C LYS A 297 0.03 21.12 6.34
N MET A 298 -1.09 20.47 6.05
CA MET A 298 -2.42 21.02 6.27
C MET A 298 -3.03 20.46 7.55
N LYS A 299 -3.77 21.31 8.26
CA LYS A 299 -4.63 20.83 9.35
C LYS A 299 -5.77 20.02 8.75
N VAL A 300 -5.78 18.71 9.02
CA VAL A 300 -6.82 17.79 8.54
C VAL A 300 -8.05 17.89 9.45
N ASP A 301 -9.23 18.12 8.86
CA ASP A 301 -10.51 18.06 9.57
C ASP A 301 -10.72 16.66 10.16
N VAL A 302 -11.08 16.58 11.44
CA VAL A 302 -11.25 15.30 12.15
C VAL A 302 -12.27 14.37 11.47
N ARG A 303 -13.35 14.90 10.88
CA ARG A 303 -14.34 14.06 10.18
C ARG A 303 -13.76 13.49 8.90
N LEU A 304 -12.92 14.25 8.20
CA LEU A 304 -12.18 13.76 7.04
C LEU A 304 -11.18 12.67 7.44
N ALA A 305 -10.45 12.83 8.55
CA ALA A 305 -9.55 11.81 9.07
C ALA A 305 -10.30 10.52 9.45
N ILE A 306 -11.43 10.63 10.16
CA ILE A 306 -12.28 9.50 10.53
C ILE A 306 -12.85 8.80 9.29
N SER A 307 -13.29 9.55 8.28
CA SER A 307 -13.86 8.96 7.05
C SER A 307 -12.80 8.21 6.24
N HIS A 308 -11.60 8.78 6.11
CA HIS A 308 -10.44 8.08 5.55
C HIS A 308 -10.12 6.80 6.33
N PHE A 309 -9.98 6.90 7.65
CA PHE A 309 -9.65 5.76 8.49
C PHE A 309 -10.71 4.66 8.39
N ARG A 310 -11.99 5.05 8.36
CA ARG A 310 -13.10 4.12 8.16
C ARG A 310 -13.03 3.39 6.82
N ALA A 311 -12.80 4.12 5.73
CA ALA A 311 -12.69 3.53 4.40
C ALA A 311 -11.51 2.54 4.26
N VAL A 312 -10.50 2.68 5.12
CA VAL A 312 -9.31 1.82 5.16
C VAL A 312 -9.49 0.61 6.09
N PHE A 313 -9.98 0.84 7.32
CA PHE A 313 -9.94 -0.17 8.39
C PHE A 313 -11.28 -0.85 8.66
N GLN A 314 -12.41 -0.41 8.07
CA GLN A 314 -13.70 -1.03 8.35
C GLN A 314 -13.72 -2.52 7.99
N GLY A 315 -13.21 -2.92 6.82
CA GLY A 315 -13.17 -4.35 6.46
C GLY A 315 -12.36 -5.22 7.43
N LEU A 316 -11.25 -4.68 7.97
CA LEU A 316 -10.46 -5.34 9.00
C LEU A 316 -11.26 -5.50 10.30
N LEU A 317 -11.95 -4.44 10.72
CA LEU A 317 -12.76 -4.44 11.94
C LEU A 317 -13.98 -5.37 11.83
N GLU A 318 -14.64 -5.40 10.67
CA GLU A 318 -15.77 -6.31 10.41
C GLU A 318 -15.32 -7.78 10.52
N LYS A 319 -14.12 -8.09 10.04
CA LYS A 319 -13.55 -9.45 10.12
C LYS A 319 -13.20 -9.87 11.55
N HIS A 320 -12.78 -8.93 12.40
CA HIS A 320 -12.35 -9.22 13.77
C HIS A 320 -13.50 -9.11 14.80
N PHE A 321 -14.20 -7.98 14.80
CA PHE A 321 -15.27 -7.67 15.73
C PHE A 321 -16.63 -8.18 15.26
N GLY A 322 -16.85 -8.24 13.95
CA GLY A 322 -18.17 -8.46 13.34
C GLY A 322 -18.74 -7.15 12.81
N LYS A 323 -19.65 -7.25 11.84
CA LYS A 323 -20.19 -6.09 11.11
C LYS A 323 -20.85 -5.05 12.01
N ASP A 324 -21.73 -5.52 12.91
CA ASP A 324 -22.50 -4.63 13.79
C ASP A 324 -21.60 -3.89 14.78
N ASP A 325 -20.59 -4.56 15.31
CA ASP A 325 -19.61 -3.96 16.23
C ASP A 325 -18.69 -2.98 15.50
N ALA A 326 -18.23 -3.31 14.29
CA ALA A 326 -17.44 -2.39 13.47
C ALA A 326 -18.22 -1.09 13.17
N ASP A 327 -19.49 -1.21 12.79
CA ASP A 327 -20.38 -0.05 12.61
C ASP A 327 -20.54 0.76 13.89
N ARG A 328 -20.74 0.08 15.04
CA ARG A 328 -20.86 0.72 16.36
C ARG A 328 -19.59 1.46 16.75
N ILE A 329 -18.41 0.89 16.50
CA ILE A 329 -17.11 1.53 16.78
C ILE A 329 -17.03 2.87 16.03
N PHE A 330 -17.30 2.90 14.72
CA PHE A 330 -17.25 4.14 13.94
C PHE A 330 -18.36 5.15 14.27
N GLN A 331 -19.48 4.71 14.84
CA GLN A 331 -20.50 5.64 15.34
C GLN A 331 -20.05 6.38 16.60
N HIS A 332 -19.22 5.74 17.43
CA HIS A 332 -18.74 6.32 18.68
C HIS A 332 -17.43 7.10 18.50
N PHE A 333 -16.56 6.68 17.57
CA PHE A 333 -15.24 7.27 17.39
C PHE A 333 -15.22 8.81 17.25
N PRO A 334 -16.19 9.47 16.57
CA PRO A 334 -16.24 10.93 16.51
C PRO A 334 -16.31 11.63 17.88
N LYS A 335 -16.97 11.03 18.88
CA LYS A 335 -17.05 11.58 20.24
C LYS A 335 -15.71 11.50 20.97
N PHE A 336 -14.96 10.42 20.72
CA PHE A 336 -13.61 10.27 21.27
C PHE A 336 -12.60 11.19 20.58
N ALA A 337 -12.88 11.56 19.34
CA ALA A 337 -12.06 12.49 18.58
C ALA A 337 -12.41 13.98 18.85
N GLU A 338 -13.22 14.31 19.85
CA GLU A 338 -13.48 15.70 20.25
C GLU A 338 -12.19 16.44 20.68
N ASN A 339 -11.22 15.71 21.25
CA ASN A 339 -9.91 16.22 21.62
C ASN A 339 -8.84 16.05 20.51
N TYR A 340 -9.23 15.63 19.30
CA TYR A 340 -8.32 15.33 18.19
C TYR A 340 -7.27 16.42 17.94
N ASP A 341 -7.70 17.68 17.90
CA ASP A 341 -6.80 18.81 17.67
C ASP A 341 -5.74 18.93 18.78
N SER A 342 -6.15 18.78 20.04
CA SER A 342 -5.22 18.84 21.17
C SER A 342 -4.23 17.67 21.16
N VAL A 343 -4.70 16.48 20.78
CA VAL A 343 -3.93 15.25 20.80
C VAL A 343 -2.91 15.23 19.64
N ILE A 344 -3.32 15.62 18.43
CA ILE A 344 -2.43 15.62 17.26
C ILE A 344 -1.40 16.74 17.29
N ASN A 345 -1.70 17.88 17.95
CA ASN A 345 -0.70 18.89 18.23
C ASN A 345 0.43 18.39 19.14
N GLY A 346 0.25 17.27 19.84
CA GLY A 346 1.29 16.57 20.58
C GLY A 346 2.27 15.78 19.70
N ALA A 347 1.98 15.60 18.40
CA ALA A 347 2.90 14.98 17.46
C ALA A 347 4.16 15.83 17.30
N THR A 348 5.32 15.20 17.47
CA THR A 348 6.61 15.88 17.26
C THR A 348 7.12 15.72 15.84
N HIS A 349 6.57 14.75 15.10
CA HIS A 349 7.00 14.40 13.74
C HIS A 349 5.79 14.04 12.87
N GLN A 350 5.99 14.05 11.55
CA GLN A 350 5.09 13.43 10.59
C GLN A 350 5.65 12.07 10.17
N HIS A 351 4.76 11.18 9.73
CA HIS A 351 5.19 10.03 8.91
C HIS A 351 5.69 10.56 7.55
N VAL A 352 6.41 9.73 6.81
CA VAL A 352 6.96 10.09 5.50
C VAL A 352 6.45 9.14 4.44
N ASP A 353 6.44 9.59 3.20
CA ASP A 353 6.16 8.74 2.06
C ASP A 353 7.46 8.50 1.29
N HIS A 354 7.84 7.24 1.11
CA HIS A 354 9.01 6.88 0.34
C HIS A 354 8.63 6.57 -1.10
N PHE A 355 9.30 7.22 -2.05
CA PHE A 355 9.32 6.84 -3.46
C PHE A 355 10.56 6.01 -3.75
N ILE A 356 10.37 4.89 -4.45
CA ILE A 356 11.46 4.00 -4.84
C ILE A 356 11.24 3.58 -6.30
N LEU A 357 12.26 3.77 -7.13
CA LEU A 357 12.34 3.20 -8.46
C LEU A 357 13.40 2.12 -8.47
N LEU A 358 12.97 0.90 -8.82
CA LEU A 358 13.82 -0.26 -8.92
C LEU A 358 13.94 -0.71 -10.39
N LYS A 359 15.11 -1.24 -10.76
CA LYS A 359 15.34 -1.91 -12.05
C LYS A 359 15.73 -3.36 -11.79
N ARG A 360 15.09 -4.29 -12.50
CA ARG A 360 15.38 -5.72 -12.39
C ARG A 360 16.76 -6.03 -12.98
N ASN A 361 17.62 -6.67 -12.19
CA ASN A 361 18.95 -7.07 -12.65
C ASN A 361 18.86 -8.01 -13.85
N ILE A 362 19.69 -7.76 -14.87
CA ILE A 362 19.85 -8.63 -16.03
C ILE A 362 20.86 -9.70 -15.62
N ASN A 363 20.37 -10.93 -15.38
CA ASN A 363 21.21 -12.08 -15.08
C ASN A 363 21.47 -12.91 -16.32
#